data_AF-A0A3M0EJL4-F1
#
_entry.id   AF-A0A3M0EJL4-F1
#
_cell.length_a   1.000
_cell.length_b   1.000
_cell.length_c   1.000
_cell.angle_alpha   90.00
_cell.angle_beta   90.00
_cell.angle_gamma   90.00
#
_symmetry.space_group_name_H-M   'P 1'
#
loop_
_entity.id
_entity.type
_entity.pdbx_description
1 polymer ?
#
loop_
_entity_poly.entity_id
_entity_poly.type
_entity_poly.pdbx_seq_one_letter_code
_entity_poly.pdbx_strand_id
1 'polypeptide(L)'
;MTSSVIRHMPFERTREAAITIARLFEKGSIQRPHQIPPDENVDVIRKQPVELALAWLVPAVGAALFVTIQCFSYLNGYVGSGGTMKAITFGPTALWAVSVFYGAWVVPPVLALAGKRGTDWAMLVIGGVVSVMSTLGGVSDGLRDGGHLVALELLAVTLPAAVALVMSWRHIRLN
;
A
#
# COMPACT_ATOMS: atom_id res chain seq x y z
N MET A 1 8.95 58.51 50.62
CA MET A 1 8.73 57.54 49.53
C MET A 1 10.01 56.75 49.32
N THR A 2 9.88 55.45 49.13
CA THR A 2 10.80 54.36 49.48
C THR A 2 12.05 54.22 48.60
N SER A 3 13.18 53.96 49.28
CA SER A 3 14.51 53.68 48.73
C SER A 3 14.67 52.22 48.29
N SER A 4 15.44 52.01 47.23
CA SER A 4 15.78 50.72 46.60
C SER A 4 16.68 49.86 47.50
N VAL A 5 16.25 48.64 47.82
CA VAL A 5 17.08 47.64 48.51
C VAL A 5 17.69 46.70 47.46
N ILE A 6 18.95 46.96 47.10
CA ILE A 6 19.81 46.01 46.40
C ILE A 6 20.20 44.93 47.41
N ARG A 7 19.63 43.73 47.24
CA ARG A 7 19.88 42.57 48.09
C ARG A 7 21.22 41.95 47.71
N HIS A 8 22.28 42.30 48.43
CA HIS A 8 23.55 41.56 48.38
C HIS A 8 23.29 40.09 48.76
N MET A 9 23.50 39.18 47.80
CA MET A 9 23.47 37.74 48.06
C MET A 9 24.84 37.28 48.59
N PRO A 10 24.89 36.51 49.69
CA PRO A 10 26.14 36.00 50.25
C PRO A 10 26.73 34.88 49.37
N PHE A 11 28.00 35.04 49.00
CA PHE A 11 28.80 34.20 48.09
C PHE A 11 28.93 32.72 48.52
N GLU A 12 28.65 32.41 49.79
CA GLU A 12 28.60 31.05 50.34
C GLU A 12 27.47 30.22 49.73
N ARG A 13 26.27 30.81 49.54
CA ARG A 13 25.08 30.08 49.06
C ARG A 13 25.24 29.59 47.62
N THR A 14 26.04 30.30 46.83
CA THR A 14 26.35 29.95 45.43
C THR A 14 27.31 28.76 45.33
N ARG A 15 28.21 28.55 46.30
CA ARG A 15 29.11 27.40 46.30
C ARG A 15 28.39 26.11 46.65
N GLU A 16 27.50 26.14 47.63
CA GLU A 16 26.68 24.97 47.98
C GLU A 16 25.71 24.59 46.86
N ALA A 17 25.14 25.58 46.17
CA ALA A 17 24.30 25.34 45.00
C ALA A 17 25.09 24.70 43.85
N ALA A 18 26.31 25.19 43.58
CA ALA A 18 27.17 24.63 42.53
C ALA A 18 27.63 23.20 42.86
N ILE A 19 27.97 22.92 44.13
CA ILE A 19 28.36 21.58 44.59
C ILE A 19 27.17 20.62 44.50
N THR A 20 25.96 21.07 44.85
CA THR A 20 24.74 20.26 44.74
C THR A 20 24.42 19.94 43.28
N ILE A 21 24.55 20.91 42.37
CA ILE A 21 24.33 20.70 40.93
C ILE A 21 25.39 19.75 40.35
N ALA A 22 26.67 19.92 40.71
CA ALA A 22 27.73 19.01 40.26
C ALA A 22 27.51 17.58 40.75
N ARG A 23 27.06 17.42 42.01
CA ARG A 23 26.74 16.11 42.61
C ARG A 23 25.50 15.47 41.98
N LEU A 24 24.52 16.27 41.53
CA LEU A 24 23.36 15.78 40.76
C LEU A 24 23.74 15.37 39.33
N PHE A 25 24.74 16.02 38.74
CA PHE A 25 25.29 15.66 37.43
C PHE A 25 26.09 14.35 37.50
N GLU A 26 26.93 14.20 38.52
CA GLU A 26 27.73 12.98 38.77
C GLU A 26 26.85 11.77 39.11
N LYS A 27 25.73 12.00 39.82
CA LYS A 27 24.76 10.96 40.17
C LYS A 27 23.78 10.61 39.04
N GLY A 28 23.95 11.23 37.85
CA GLY A 28 23.14 10.94 36.66
C GLY A 28 21.66 11.32 36.78
N SER A 29 21.27 12.14 37.76
CA SER A 29 19.86 12.43 38.06
C SER A 29 19.30 13.62 37.30
N ILE A 30 20.12 14.33 36.52
CA ILE A 30 19.63 15.19 35.44
C ILE A 30 19.51 14.31 34.20
N GLN A 31 18.36 13.66 34.07
CA GLN A 31 17.92 13.08 32.81
C GLN A 31 18.14 14.14 31.72
N ARG A 32 18.94 13.85 30.69
CA ARG A 32 18.96 14.68 29.47
C ARG A 32 17.51 14.94 29.09
N PRO A 33 17.14 16.15 28.60
CA PRO A 33 15.79 16.41 28.13
C PRO A 33 15.40 15.22 27.28
N HIS A 34 14.35 14.54 27.70
CA HIS A 34 13.87 13.31 27.11
C HIS A 34 13.86 13.56 25.61
N GLN A 35 14.82 13.01 24.87
CA GLN A 35 14.69 12.89 23.43
C GLN A 35 13.46 12.01 23.32
N ILE A 36 12.31 12.63 23.06
CA ILE A 36 11.10 11.91 22.71
C ILE A 36 11.57 11.02 21.57
N PRO A 37 11.61 9.68 21.76
CA PRO A 37 12.00 8.81 20.67
C PRO A 37 11.09 9.17 19.49
N PRO A 38 11.60 9.26 18.25
CA PRO A 38 10.72 9.40 17.09
C PRO A 38 9.62 8.37 17.28
N ASP A 39 8.39 8.86 17.25
CA ASP A 39 7.21 8.14 17.69
C ASP A 39 7.06 6.87 16.87
N GLU A 40 7.64 5.79 17.37
CA GLU A 40 7.60 4.45 16.79
C GLU A 40 6.17 4.07 16.37
N ASN A 41 5.18 4.58 17.11
CA ASN A 41 3.76 4.44 16.81
C ASN A 41 3.32 5.12 15.49
N VAL A 42 3.79 6.32 15.14
CA VAL A 42 3.40 6.99 13.88
C VAL A 42 4.10 6.37 12.67
N ASP A 43 5.35 5.94 12.82
CA ASP A 43 6.06 5.21 11.76
C ASP A 43 5.43 3.84 11.49
N VAL A 44 4.97 3.13 12.52
CA VAL A 44 4.26 1.85 12.37
C VAL A 44 2.87 2.04 11.77
N ILE A 45 2.10 3.05 12.22
CA ILE A 45 0.75 3.35 11.69
C ILE A 45 0.79 3.73 10.20
N ARG A 46 1.83 4.44 9.74
CA ARG A 46 1.97 4.80 8.31
C ARG A 46 2.42 3.64 7.42
N LYS A 47 3.16 2.67 7.95
CA LYS A 47 3.70 1.56 7.14
C LYS A 47 2.62 0.57 6.73
N GLN A 48 1.66 0.25 7.59
CA GLN A 48 0.66 -0.79 7.30
C GLN A 48 -0.25 -0.46 6.09
N PRO A 49 -0.81 0.77 5.94
CA PRO A 49 -1.58 1.14 4.77
C PRO A 49 -0.76 1.13 3.47
N VAL A 50 0.51 1.53 3.55
CA VAL A 50 1.43 1.58 2.40
C VAL A 50 1.81 0.18 1.94
N GLU A 51 2.13 -0.73 2.87
CA GLU A 51 2.40 -2.13 2.55
C GLU A 51 1.19 -2.78 1.86
N LEU A 52 -0.01 -2.47 2.35
CA LEU A 52 -1.24 -3.01 1.78
C LEU A 52 -1.54 -2.43 0.39
N ALA A 53 -1.29 -1.14 0.20
CA ALA A 53 -1.39 -0.50 -1.11
C ALA A 53 -0.39 -1.10 -2.11
N LEU A 54 0.85 -1.33 -1.69
CA LEU A 54 1.87 -1.99 -2.51
C LEU A 54 1.45 -3.42 -2.85
N ALA A 55 0.90 -4.17 -1.89
CA ALA A 55 0.41 -5.52 -2.12
C ALA A 55 -0.69 -5.56 -3.20
N TRP A 56 -1.59 -4.58 -3.22
CA TRP A 56 -2.63 -4.45 -4.25
C TRP A 56 -2.14 -3.86 -5.58
N LEU A 57 -1.05 -3.09 -5.58
CA LEU A 57 -0.43 -2.60 -6.83
C LEU A 57 0.20 -3.73 -7.64
N VAL A 58 0.76 -4.76 -7.00
CA VAL A 58 1.37 -5.90 -7.70
C VAL A 58 0.39 -6.60 -8.66
N PRO A 59 -0.79 -7.10 -8.23
CA PRO A 59 -1.74 -7.71 -9.15
C PRO A 59 -2.33 -6.71 -10.15
N ALA A 60 -2.44 -5.42 -9.82
CA ALA A 60 -2.86 -4.40 -10.77
C ALA A 60 -1.88 -4.25 -11.94
N VAL A 61 -0.57 -4.21 -11.65
CA VAL A 61 0.49 -4.23 -12.66
C VAL A 61 0.46 -5.55 -13.44
N GLY A 62 0.26 -6.67 -12.75
CA GLY A 62 0.05 -7.98 -13.36
C GLY A 62 -1.07 -7.98 -14.40
N ALA A 63 -2.23 -7.41 -14.05
CA ALA A 63 -3.39 -7.35 -14.94
C ALA A 63 -3.11 -6.50 -16.18
N ALA A 64 -2.39 -5.38 -16.02
CA ALA A 64 -1.96 -4.55 -17.15
C ALA A 64 -0.97 -5.28 -18.08
N LEU A 65 -0.02 -6.04 -17.52
CA LEU A 65 0.89 -6.86 -18.31
C LEU A 65 0.15 -7.99 -19.03
N PHE A 66 -0.75 -8.67 -18.31
CA PHE A 66 -1.56 -9.76 -18.86
C PHE A 66 -2.37 -9.29 -20.07
N VAL A 67 -3.17 -8.23 -19.94
CA VAL A 67 -4.01 -7.74 -21.05
C VAL A 67 -3.16 -7.30 -22.24
N THR A 68 -2.01 -6.69 -21.99
CA THR A 68 -1.08 -6.28 -23.04
C THR A 68 -0.56 -7.49 -23.81
N ILE A 69 -0.07 -8.51 -23.11
CA ILE A 69 0.45 -9.73 -23.73
C ILE A 69 -0.68 -10.49 -24.45
N GLN A 70 -1.87 -10.57 -23.85
CA GLN A 70 -3.05 -11.16 -24.49
C GLN A 70 -3.37 -10.47 -25.82
N CYS A 71 -3.40 -9.13 -25.86
CA CYS A 71 -3.62 -8.38 -27.09
C CYS A 71 -2.56 -8.69 -28.14
N PHE A 72 -1.28 -8.76 -27.76
CA PHE A 72 -0.21 -9.12 -28.70
C PHE A 72 -0.32 -10.56 -29.20
N SER A 73 -0.61 -11.53 -28.33
CA SER A 73 -0.82 -12.93 -28.71
C SER A 73 -1.97 -13.07 -29.70
N TYR A 74 -3.10 -12.40 -29.43
CA TYR A 74 -4.26 -12.40 -30.33
C TYR A 74 -3.92 -11.77 -31.69
N LEU A 75 -3.30 -10.58 -31.71
CA LEU A 75 -2.90 -9.91 -32.96
C LEU A 75 -1.91 -10.75 -33.77
N ASN A 76 -0.95 -11.40 -33.12
CA ASN A 76 0.00 -12.29 -33.77
C ASN A 76 -0.72 -13.50 -34.41
N GLY A 77 -1.67 -14.10 -33.70
CA GLY A 77 -2.51 -15.16 -34.26
C GLY A 77 -3.35 -14.70 -35.45
N TYR A 78 -3.97 -13.52 -35.34
CA TYR A 78 -4.77 -12.93 -36.42
C TYR A 78 -3.93 -12.68 -37.69
N VAL A 79 -2.76 -12.02 -37.54
CA VAL A 79 -1.85 -11.75 -38.67
C VAL A 79 -1.29 -13.05 -39.24
N GLY A 80 -0.89 -14.01 -38.40
CA GLY A 80 -0.39 -15.32 -38.83
C GLY A 80 -1.42 -16.14 -39.62
N SER A 81 -2.71 -15.93 -39.35
CA SER A 81 -3.80 -16.54 -40.11
C SER A 81 -4.13 -15.83 -41.44
N GLY A 82 -3.39 -14.78 -41.80
CA GLY A 82 -3.73 -13.92 -42.94
C GLY A 82 -5.06 -13.18 -42.76
N GLY A 83 -5.45 -12.92 -41.51
CA GLY A 83 -6.72 -12.26 -41.16
C GLY A 83 -7.97 -13.13 -41.30
N THR A 84 -7.81 -14.45 -41.50
CA THR A 84 -8.92 -15.40 -41.60
C THR A 84 -9.52 -15.76 -40.24
N MET A 85 -8.77 -15.56 -39.15
CA MET A 85 -9.30 -15.64 -37.79
C MET A 85 -10.39 -14.58 -37.58
N LYS A 86 -11.49 -14.93 -36.91
CA LYS A 86 -12.58 -13.99 -36.64
C LYS A 86 -12.07 -12.81 -35.80
N ALA A 87 -12.12 -11.61 -36.37
CA ALA A 87 -11.77 -10.38 -35.69
C ALA A 87 -12.72 -10.12 -34.51
N ILE A 88 -12.16 -9.93 -33.32
CA ILE A 88 -12.88 -9.44 -32.16
C ILE A 88 -12.96 -7.93 -32.29
N THR A 89 -14.15 -7.42 -32.58
CA THR A 89 -14.43 -5.98 -32.61
C THR A 89 -15.19 -5.62 -31.35
N PHE A 90 -14.61 -4.73 -30.55
CA PHE A 90 -15.29 -4.20 -29.38
C PHE A 90 -16.20 -3.05 -29.82
N GLY A 91 -17.51 -3.22 -29.64
CA GLY A 91 -18.44 -2.10 -29.72
C GLY A 91 -18.21 -1.09 -28.59
N PRO A 92 -18.80 0.12 -28.67
CA PRO A 92 -18.60 1.17 -27.67
C PRO A 92 -18.85 0.72 -26.23
N THR A 93 -19.91 -0.05 -25.99
CA THR A 93 -20.25 -0.60 -24.67
C THR A 93 -19.17 -1.54 -24.15
N ALA A 94 -18.61 -2.38 -25.03
CA ALA A 94 -17.57 -3.33 -24.64
C ALA A 94 -16.25 -2.62 -24.33
N LEU A 95 -15.88 -1.59 -25.11
CA LEU A 95 -14.72 -0.73 -24.80
C LEU A 95 -14.87 -0.03 -23.46
N TRP A 96 -16.08 0.46 -23.14
CA TRP A 96 -16.37 1.06 -21.84
C TRP A 96 -16.24 0.03 -20.71
N ALA A 97 -16.81 -1.16 -20.88
CA ALA A 97 -16.70 -2.24 -19.89
C ALA A 97 -15.25 -2.66 -19.63
N VAL A 98 -14.44 -2.84 -20.69
CA VAL A 98 -13.01 -3.14 -20.59
C VAL A 98 -12.27 -2.01 -19.85
N SER A 99 -12.57 -0.76 -20.17
CA SER A 99 -11.95 0.42 -19.54
C SER A 99 -12.28 0.51 -18.05
N VAL A 100 -13.55 0.29 -17.68
CA VAL A 100 -13.99 0.26 -16.28
C VAL A 100 -13.34 -0.90 -15.54
N PHE A 101 -13.30 -2.08 -16.15
CA PHE A 101 -12.72 -3.28 -15.54
C PHE A 101 -11.24 -3.10 -15.23
N TYR A 102 -10.44 -2.71 -16.24
CA TYR A 102 -9.01 -2.50 -16.02
C TYR A 102 -8.70 -1.26 -15.20
N GLY A 103 -9.53 -0.21 -15.27
CA GLY A 103 -9.43 0.96 -14.40
C GLY A 103 -9.75 0.67 -12.94
N ALA A 104 -10.62 -0.31 -12.66
CA ALA A 104 -10.99 -0.70 -11.30
C ALA A 104 -9.81 -1.25 -10.49
N TRP A 105 -8.76 -1.75 -11.14
CA TRP A 105 -7.54 -2.22 -10.46
C TRP A 105 -6.80 -1.13 -9.67
N VAL A 106 -7.06 0.16 -9.95
CA VAL A 106 -6.52 1.29 -9.16
C VAL A 106 -7.28 1.49 -7.84
N VAL A 107 -8.52 1.01 -7.74
CA VAL A 107 -9.38 1.27 -6.58
C VAL A 107 -8.87 0.59 -5.30
N PRO A 108 -8.50 -0.72 -5.29
CA PRO A 108 -7.98 -1.35 -4.08
C PRO A 108 -6.75 -0.65 -3.47
N PRO A 109 -5.67 -0.33 -4.20
CA PRO A 109 -4.53 0.33 -3.59
C PRO A 109 -4.84 1.74 -3.09
N VAL A 110 -5.74 2.48 -3.75
CA VAL A 110 -6.18 3.80 -3.26
C VAL A 110 -6.98 3.69 -1.96
N LEU A 111 -7.86 2.69 -1.86
CA LEU A 111 -8.62 2.44 -0.64
C LEU A 111 -7.73 1.95 0.50
N ALA A 112 -6.69 1.15 0.21
CA ALA A 112 -5.71 0.71 1.19
C ALA A 112 -5.01 1.89 1.89
N LEU A 113 -4.66 2.93 1.13
CA LEU A 113 -4.00 4.13 1.67
C LEU A 113 -4.88 4.95 2.61
N ALA A 114 -6.21 4.79 2.56
CA ALA A 114 -7.11 5.53 3.43
C ALA A 114 -7.04 5.05 4.90
N GLY A 115 -6.59 3.82 5.16
CA GLY A 115 -6.30 3.29 6.50
C GLY A 115 -7.49 3.28 7.47
N LYS A 116 -8.73 3.26 6.96
CA LYS A 116 -9.96 3.20 7.75
C LYS A 116 -10.56 1.79 7.62
N ARG A 117 -11.09 1.27 8.72
CA ARG A 117 -11.78 -0.04 8.74
C ARG A 117 -12.81 -0.20 7.61
N GLY A 118 -13.60 0.83 7.32
CA GLY A 118 -14.58 0.80 6.22
C GLY A 118 -13.95 0.75 4.83
N THR A 119 -12.83 1.46 4.62
CA THR A 119 -12.11 1.43 3.34
C THR A 119 -11.35 0.12 3.15
N ASP A 120 -10.87 -0.49 4.22
CA ASP A 120 -10.19 -1.79 4.15
C ASP A 120 -11.15 -2.91 3.74
N TRP A 121 -12.38 -2.89 4.27
CA TRP A 121 -13.44 -3.81 3.81
C TRP A 121 -13.83 -3.56 2.36
N ALA A 122 -14.01 -2.29 1.96
CA ALA A 122 -14.33 -1.95 0.56
C ALA A 122 -13.20 -2.38 -0.39
N MET A 123 -11.94 -2.17 -0.02
CA MET A 123 -10.76 -2.62 -0.73
C MET A 123 -10.78 -4.15 -0.91
N LEU A 124 -11.02 -4.90 0.18
CA LEU A 124 -11.05 -6.36 0.16
C LEU A 124 -12.13 -6.87 -0.80
N VAL A 125 -13.34 -6.31 -0.73
CA VAL A 125 -14.47 -6.73 -1.57
C VAL A 125 -14.22 -6.38 -3.04
N ILE A 126 -13.87 -5.13 -3.34
CA ILE A 126 -13.64 -4.67 -4.71
C ILE A 126 -12.46 -5.41 -5.32
N GLY A 127 -11.33 -5.48 -4.61
CA GLY A 127 -10.14 -6.18 -5.05
C GLY A 127 -10.41 -7.67 -5.26
N GLY A 128 -11.16 -8.31 -4.37
CA GLY A 128 -11.57 -9.70 -4.53
C GLY A 128 -12.43 -9.93 -5.77
N VAL A 129 -13.46 -9.10 -5.99
CA VAL A 129 -14.33 -9.20 -7.18
C VAL A 129 -13.52 -9.04 -8.46
N VAL A 130 -12.67 -8.01 -8.55
CA VAL A 130 -11.85 -7.75 -9.74
C VAL A 130 -10.87 -8.91 -9.98
N SER A 131 -10.29 -9.49 -8.93
CA SER A 131 -9.36 -10.61 -9.03
C SER A 131 -10.01 -11.90 -9.52
N VAL A 132 -11.22 -12.22 -9.02
CA VAL A 132 -12.00 -13.37 -9.48
C VAL A 132 -12.40 -13.20 -10.94
N MET A 133 -12.88 -12.01 -11.30
CA MET A 133 -13.25 -11.69 -12.68
C MET A 133 -12.05 -11.78 -13.63
N SER A 134 -10.88 -11.28 -13.21
CA SER A 134 -9.64 -11.37 -14.00
C SER A 134 -9.26 -12.83 -14.23
N THR A 135 -9.26 -13.63 -13.16
CA THR A 135 -8.91 -15.05 -13.26
C THR A 135 -9.85 -15.80 -14.21
N LEU A 136 -11.16 -15.56 -14.13
CA LEU A 136 -12.13 -16.15 -15.06
C LEU A 136 -11.90 -15.69 -16.50
N GLY A 137 -11.64 -14.40 -16.70
CA GLY A 137 -11.31 -13.83 -18.01
C GLY A 137 -10.06 -14.45 -18.60
N GLY A 138 -8.94 -14.46 -17.86
CA GLY A 138 -7.67 -14.96 -18.37
C GLY A 138 -7.63 -16.48 -18.57
N VAL A 139 -8.39 -17.26 -17.79
CA VAL A 139 -8.61 -18.67 -18.09
C VAL A 139 -9.38 -18.84 -19.39
N SER A 140 -10.46 -18.08 -19.60
CA SER A 140 -11.23 -18.11 -20.84
C SER A 140 -10.38 -17.72 -22.06
N ASP A 141 -9.59 -16.65 -21.94
CA ASP A 141 -8.71 -16.19 -23.01
C ASP A 141 -7.58 -17.18 -23.28
N GLY A 142 -7.02 -17.83 -22.25
CA GLY A 142 -6.01 -18.86 -22.46
C GLY A 142 -6.56 -20.18 -23.01
N LEU A 143 -7.81 -20.52 -22.75
CA LEU A 143 -8.48 -21.62 -23.46
C LEU A 143 -8.69 -21.30 -24.95
N ARG A 144 -8.90 -20.01 -25.29
CA ARG A 144 -9.10 -19.54 -26.67
C ARG A 144 -7.78 -19.39 -27.45
N ASP A 145 -6.81 -18.72 -26.84
CA ASP A 145 -5.62 -18.18 -27.51
C ASP A 145 -4.32 -18.91 -27.07
N GLY A 146 -4.40 -19.80 -26.08
CA GLY A 146 -3.33 -20.74 -25.71
C GLY A 146 -3.01 -20.79 -24.21
N GLY A 147 -2.62 -21.99 -23.73
CA GLY A 147 -2.41 -22.25 -22.30
C GLY A 147 -1.32 -21.40 -21.62
N HIS A 148 -0.41 -20.81 -22.40
CA HIS A 148 0.60 -19.87 -21.88
C HIS A 148 -0.05 -18.61 -21.26
N LEU A 149 -1.21 -18.18 -21.76
CA LEU A 149 -1.96 -17.07 -21.18
C LEU A 149 -2.64 -17.46 -19.87
N VAL A 150 -3.11 -18.71 -19.73
CA VAL A 150 -3.62 -19.20 -18.44
C VAL A 150 -2.53 -19.15 -17.39
N ALA A 151 -1.33 -19.65 -17.71
CA ALA A 151 -0.20 -19.63 -16.80
C ALA A 151 0.21 -18.19 -16.43
N LEU A 152 0.21 -17.28 -17.42
CA LEU A 152 0.50 -15.87 -17.20
C LEU A 152 -0.52 -15.20 -16.27
N GLU A 153 -1.82 -15.38 -16.51
CA GLU A 153 -2.87 -14.82 -15.65
C GLU A 153 -2.72 -15.30 -14.20
N LEU A 154 -2.55 -16.61 -14.02
CA LEU A 154 -2.43 -17.20 -12.69
C LEU A 154 -1.20 -16.68 -11.93
N LEU A 155 -0.06 -16.55 -12.63
CA LEU A 155 1.19 -16.12 -12.02
C LEU A 155 1.26 -14.61 -11.81
N ALA A 156 0.83 -13.81 -12.78
CA ALA A 156 0.95 -12.36 -12.76
C ALA A 156 -0.17 -11.69 -11.97
N VAL A 157 -1.37 -12.27 -11.95
CA VAL A 157 -2.56 -11.64 -11.37
C VAL A 157 -3.09 -12.45 -10.19
N THR A 158 -3.50 -13.69 -10.42
CA THR A 158 -4.25 -14.47 -9.40
C THR A 158 -3.42 -14.73 -8.15
N LEU A 159 -2.16 -15.12 -8.30
CA LEU A 159 -1.29 -15.42 -7.16
C LEU A 159 -0.97 -14.15 -6.33
N PRO A 160 -0.50 -13.03 -6.92
CA PRO A 160 -0.34 -11.79 -6.18
C PRO A 160 -1.63 -11.26 -5.56
N ALA A 161 -2.77 -11.40 -6.27
CA ALA A 161 -4.07 -11.01 -5.73
C ALA A 161 -4.47 -11.85 -4.50
N ALA A 162 -4.22 -13.16 -4.53
CA ALA A 162 -4.46 -14.02 -3.38
C ALA A 162 -3.62 -13.60 -2.16
N VAL A 163 -2.35 -13.25 -2.37
CA VAL A 163 -1.48 -12.72 -1.32
C VAL A 163 -2.03 -11.40 -0.77
N ALA A 164 -2.42 -10.46 -1.65
CA ALA A 164 -3.01 -9.18 -1.25
C ALA A 164 -4.31 -9.36 -0.44
N LEU A 165 -5.17 -10.30 -0.84
CA LEU A 165 -6.40 -10.65 -0.12
C LEU A 165 -6.10 -11.20 1.27
N VAL A 166 -5.14 -12.13 1.39
CA VAL A 166 -4.74 -12.70 2.69
C VAL A 166 -4.15 -11.63 3.59
N MET A 167 -3.28 -10.76 3.07
CA MET A 167 -2.72 -9.63 3.82
C MET A 167 -3.81 -8.67 4.31
N SER A 168 -4.74 -8.32 3.42
CA SER A 168 -5.89 -7.45 3.73
C SER A 168 -6.80 -8.03 4.80
N TRP A 169 -7.13 -9.31 4.67
CA TRP A 169 -7.94 -10.02 5.66
C TRP A 169 -7.27 -10.05 7.03
N ARG A 170 -5.96 -10.35 7.07
CA ARG A 170 -5.19 -10.34 8.32
C ARG A 170 -5.14 -8.96 8.94
N HIS A 171 -4.94 -7.92 8.14
CA HIS A 171 -4.95 -6.53 8.60
C HIS A 171 -6.29 -6.17 9.27
N ILE A 172 -7.41 -6.43 8.58
CA ILE A 172 -8.76 -6.15 9.10
C ILE A 172 -9.05 -6.92 10.38
N ARG A 173 -8.58 -8.17 10.50
CA ARG A 173 -8.86 -9.00 11.67
C ARG A 173 -8.03 -8.64 12.91
N LEU A 174 -6.88 -7.97 12.71
CA LEU A 174 -5.97 -7.55 13.77
C LEU A 174 -6.18 -6.10 14.22
N ASN A 175 -7.03 -5.34 13.51
CA ASN A 175 -7.34 -3.92 13.73
C ASN A 175 -8.77 -3.72 14.29
#